data_AF-A0AAV7RJI0-F1
#
_entry.id   AF-A0AAV7RJI0-F1
#
_cell.length_a   1.000
_cell.length_b   1.000
_cell.length_c   1.000
_cell.angle_alpha   90.00
_cell.angle_beta   90.00
_cell.angle_gamma   90.00
#
_symmetry.space_group_name_H-M   'P 1'
#
loop_
_entity.id
_entity.type
_entity.pdbx_description
1 polymer ?
#
loop_
_entity_poly.entity_id
_entity_poly.type
_entity_poly.pdbx_seq_one_letter_code
_entity_poly.pdbx_strand_id
1 'polypeptide(L)'
;MMDLAQESTTDRILQEISAVGRRLEGLDSAMICLTADTKSVCLDIAGFQTCVLGLEQRDRGRRDNVRFLGFPENIEGEDIQAFLRETLPKLTGITFDPPLEFQRVHRLGPRRPDTATRPDRS
;
A
#
# COMPACT_ATOMS: atom_id res chain seq x y z
N MET A 1 -46.00 -56.90 3.43
CA MET A 1 -46.27 -55.55 2.87
C MET A 1 -45.39 -54.47 3.52
N MET A 2 -44.91 -54.65 4.76
CA MET A 2 -43.98 -53.71 5.41
C MET A 2 -42.55 -53.71 4.83
N ASP A 3 -42.03 -54.85 4.34
CA ASP A 3 -40.67 -54.93 3.78
C ASP A 3 -40.41 -54.02 2.57
N LEU A 4 -41.33 -53.98 1.61
CA LEU A 4 -41.19 -53.17 0.39
C LEU A 4 -41.12 -51.66 0.68
N ALA A 5 -41.78 -51.20 1.74
CA ALA A 5 -41.72 -49.80 2.15
C ALA A 5 -40.39 -49.46 2.86
N GLN A 6 -39.82 -50.42 3.60
CA GLN A 6 -38.49 -50.24 4.19
C GLN A 6 -37.40 -50.22 3.12
N GLU A 7 -37.48 -51.10 2.12
CA GLU A 7 -36.52 -51.19 1.02
C GLU A 7 -36.48 -49.89 0.17
N SER A 8 -37.65 -49.30 -0.12
CA SER A 8 -37.73 -48.00 -0.81
C SER A 8 -37.15 -46.83 0.00
N THR A 9 -37.27 -46.88 1.33
CA THR A 9 -36.73 -45.85 2.21
C THR A 9 -35.20 -45.95 2.29
N THR A 10 -34.66 -47.17 2.34
CA THR A 10 -33.21 -47.40 2.31
C THR A 10 -32.57 -46.97 1.01
N ASP A 11 -33.22 -47.20 -0.14
CA ASP A 11 -32.72 -46.76 -1.44
C ASP A 11 -32.64 -45.24 -1.56
N ARG A 12 -33.65 -44.53 -1.03
CA ARG A 12 -33.64 -43.07 -0.99
C ARG A 12 -32.51 -42.53 -0.12
N ILE A 13 -32.27 -43.14 1.04
CA ILE A 13 -31.16 -42.77 1.92
C ILE A 13 -29.82 -43.02 1.23
N LEU A 14 -29.66 -44.14 0.52
CA LEU A 14 -28.44 -44.44 -0.26
C LEU A 14 -28.20 -43.42 -1.37
N GLN A 15 -29.27 -42.99 -2.06
CA GLN A 15 -29.19 -41.97 -3.10
C GLN A 15 -28.79 -40.61 -2.53
N GLU A 16 -29.37 -40.21 -1.39
CA GLU A 16 -29.04 -38.97 -0.70
C GLU A 16 -27.60 -38.97 -0.16
N ILE A 17 -27.15 -40.08 0.45
CA ILE A 17 -25.75 -40.25 0.90
C ILE A 17 -24.79 -40.15 -0.29
N SER A 18 -25.12 -40.77 -1.43
CA SER A 18 -24.30 -40.69 -2.63
C SER A 18 -24.23 -39.27 -3.20
N ALA A 19 -25.34 -38.54 -3.16
CA ALA A 19 -25.39 -37.14 -3.60
C ALA A 19 -24.58 -36.22 -2.67
N VAL A 20 -24.63 -36.46 -1.35
CA VAL A 20 -23.80 -35.75 -0.37
C VAL A 20 -22.32 -36.08 -0.56
N GLY A 21 -21.97 -37.35 -0.79
CA GLY A 21 -20.60 -37.79 -1.05
C GLY A 21 -19.96 -37.05 -2.24
N ARG A 22 -20.66 -37.00 -3.39
CA ARG A 22 -20.18 -36.24 -4.56
C ARG A 22 -19.99 -34.75 -4.29
N ARG A 23 -20.85 -34.16 -3.46
CA ARG A 23 -20.72 -32.74 -3.07
C ARG A 23 -19.51 -32.51 -2.17
N LEU A 24 -19.22 -33.42 -1.25
CA LEU A 24 -18.03 -33.35 -0.41
C LEU A 24 -16.75 -33.46 -1.24
N GLU A 25 -16.67 -34.40 -2.18
CA GLU A 25 -15.53 -34.53 -3.10
C GLU A 25 -15.30 -33.26 -3.94
N GLY A 26 -16.40 -32.64 -4.41
CA GLY A 26 -16.34 -31.36 -5.12
C GLY A 26 -15.83 -30.21 -4.24
N LEU A 27 -16.27 -30.15 -2.98
CA LEU A 27 -15.80 -29.17 -2.02
C LEU A 27 -14.32 -29.38 -1.66
N ASP A 28 -13.87 -30.62 -1.49
CA ASP A 28 -12.49 -30.96 -1.19
C ASP A 28 -11.57 -30.56 -2.35
N SER A 29 -11.99 -30.84 -3.59
CA SER A 29 -11.27 -30.42 -4.79
C SER A 29 -11.16 -28.89 -4.90
N ALA A 30 -12.26 -28.18 -4.65
CA ALA A 30 -12.27 -26.72 -4.66
C ALA A 30 -11.40 -26.12 -3.54
N MET A 31 -11.41 -26.72 -2.36
CA MET A 31 -10.58 -26.31 -1.23
C MET A 31 -9.09 -26.48 -1.53
N ILE A 32 -8.69 -27.56 -2.20
CA ILE A 32 -7.30 -27.76 -2.65
C ILE A 32 -6.89 -26.64 -3.59
N CYS A 33 -7.71 -26.33 -4.60
CA CYS A 33 -7.43 -25.25 -5.55
C CYS A 33 -7.34 -23.89 -4.84
N LEU A 34 -8.31 -23.53 -4.01
CA LEU A 34 -8.32 -22.25 -3.29
C LEU A 34 -7.11 -22.12 -2.35
N THR A 35 -6.68 -23.22 -1.73
CA THR A 35 -5.48 -23.25 -0.89
C THR A 35 -4.22 -22.98 -1.72
N ALA A 36 -4.13 -23.53 -2.93
CA ALA A 36 -3.01 -23.27 -3.84
C ALA A 36 -2.99 -21.81 -4.29
N ASP A 37 -4.14 -21.26 -4.68
CA ASP A 37 -4.27 -19.85 -5.09
C ASP A 37 -3.90 -18.89 -3.95
N THR A 38 -4.39 -19.17 -2.74
CA THR A 38 -4.06 -18.38 -1.54
C THR A 38 -2.55 -18.37 -1.30
N LYS A 39 -1.89 -19.52 -1.43
CA LYS A 39 -0.43 -19.61 -1.30
C LYS A 39 0.30 -18.81 -2.39
N SER A 40 -0.18 -18.86 -3.63
CA SER A 40 0.38 -18.06 -4.73
C SER A 40 0.28 -16.57 -4.44
N VAL A 41 -0.89 -16.09 -4.04
CA VAL A 41 -1.10 -14.69 -3.68
C VAL A 41 -0.22 -14.26 -2.50
N CYS A 42 -0.04 -15.12 -1.49
CA CYS A 42 0.88 -14.84 -0.39
C CYS A 42 2.33 -14.70 -0.86
N LEU A 43 2.77 -15.52 -1.82
CA LEU A 43 4.11 -15.41 -2.41
C LEU A 43 4.27 -14.10 -3.20
N ASP A 44 3.28 -13.73 -4.01
CA ASP A 44 3.29 -12.49 -4.77
C ASP A 44 3.35 -11.26 -3.85
N ILE A 45 2.52 -11.25 -2.79
CA ILE A 45 2.54 -10.18 -1.78
C ILE A 45 3.92 -10.08 -1.12
N ALA A 46 4.52 -11.20 -0.73
CA ALA A 46 5.87 -11.21 -0.14
C ALA A 46 6.93 -10.71 -1.13
N GLY A 47 6.81 -11.07 -2.41
CA GLY A 47 7.64 -10.56 -3.49
C GLY A 47 7.52 -9.04 -3.62
N PHE A 48 6.29 -8.52 -3.71
CA PHE A 48 6.04 -7.09 -3.80
C PHE A 48 6.55 -6.33 -2.58
N GLN A 49 6.34 -6.84 -1.36
CA GLN A 49 6.88 -6.24 -0.13
C GLN A 49 8.40 -6.14 -0.19
N THR A 50 9.08 -7.21 -0.64
CA THR A 50 10.54 -7.22 -0.79
C THR A 50 11.01 -6.18 -1.82
N CYS A 51 10.31 -6.07 -2.96
CA CYS A 51 10.61 -5.06 -3.97
C CYS A 51 10.44 -3.63 -3.42
N VAL A 52 9.34 -3.35 -2.73
CA VAL A 52 9.08 -2.03 -2.12
C VAL A 52 10.18 -1.69 -1.11
N LEU A 53 10.51 -2.59 -0.20
CA LEU A 53 11.59 -2.39 0.76
C LEU A 53 12.94 -2.18 0.05
N GLY A 54 13.20 -2.93 -1.01
CA GLY A 54 14.40 -2.77 -1.84
C GLY A 54 14.46 -1.40 -2.54
N LEU A 55 13.34 -0.89 -3.03
CA LEU A 55 13.24 0.46 -3.61
C LEU A 55 13.46 1.54 -2.56
N GLU A 56 12.81 1.43 -1.39
CA GLU A 56 13.06 2.40 -0.32
C GLU A 56 14.51 2.39 0.15
N GLN A 57 15.15 1.22 0.21
CA GLN A 57 16.58 1.13 0.54
C GLN A 57 17.46 1.71 -0.55
N ARG A 58 17.10 1.55 -1.84
CA ARG A 58 17.80 2.20 -2.96
C ARG A 58 17.63 3.71 -2.92
N ASP A 59 16.45 4.23 -2.59
CA ASP A 59 16.19 5.67 -2.47
C ASP A 59 16.88 6.27 -1.23
N ARG A 60 16.94 5.54 -0.11
CA ARG A 60 17.75 5.92 1.06
C ARG A 60 19.26 5.83 0.76
N GLY A 61 19.67 4.94 -0.13
CA GLY A 61 21.06 4.76 -0.58
C GLY A 61 21.52 5.81 -1.59
N ARG A 62 20.61 6.31 -2.45
CA ARG A 62 20.81 7.45 -3.35
C ARG A 62 20.49 8.75 -2.62
N ARG A 63 21.44 9.17 -1.77
CA ARG A 63 21.34 10.28 -0.81
C ARG A 63 21.31 11.69 -1.44
N ASP A 64 20.46 11.91 -2.43
CA ASP A 64 20.33 13.23 -3.08
C ASP A 64 19.21 14.07 -2.44
N ASN A 65 18.56 13.53 -1.41
CA ASN A 65 17.49 14.20 -0.66
C ASN A 65 18.05 14.94 0.56
N VAL A 66 18.01 16.27 0.53
CA VAL A 66 18.36 17.13 1.66
C VAL A 66 17.09 17.66 2.33
N ARG A 67 17.07 17.67 3.67
CA ARG A 67 16.00 18.27 4.46
C ARG A 67 16.49 19.56 5.11
N PHE A 68 15.84 20.67 4.81
CA PHE A 68 16.09 21.94 5.47
C PHE A 68 15.10 22.14 6.62
N LEU A 69 15.61 22.49 7.79
CA LEU A 69 14.82 22.72 9.01
C LEU A 69 15.07 24.15 9.50
N GLY A 70 14.06 24.75 10.14
CA GLY A 70 14.17 26.08 10.75
C GLY A 70 13.71 27.25 9.87
N PHE A 71 13.27 27.00 8.64
CA PHE A 71 12.60 28.03 7.83
C PHE A 71 11.20 28.34 8.39
N PRO A 72 10.85 29.62 8.58
CA PRO A 72 9.48 30.02 8.90
C PRO A 72 8.50 29.58 7.80
N GLU A 73 7.28 29.22 8.18
CA GLU A 73 6.26 28.85 7.21
C GLU A 73 5.95 30.03 6.27
N ASN A 74 5.82 29.74 4.96
CA ASN A 74 5.48 30.69 3.90
C ASN A 74 6.56 31.72 3.51
N ILE A 75 7.78 31.63 4.07
CA ILE A 75 8.88 32.54 3.69
C ILE A 75 9.32 32.42 2.23
N GLU A 76 9.19 31.22 1.68
CA GLU A 76 9.64 30.84 0.34
C GLU A 76 8.68 31.25 -0.78
N GLY A 77 7.50 31.78 -0.45
CA GLY A 77 6.54 32.29 -1.43
C GLY A 77 5.91 31.19 -2.30
N GLU A 78 5.67 31.51 -3.57
CA GLU A 78 5.03 30.61 -4.54
C GLU A 78 6.01 29.61 -5.18
N ASP A 79 7.28 30.01 -5.36
CA ASP A 79 8.34 29.18 -5.96
C ASP A 79 9.45 28.86 -4.95
N ILE A 80 9.34 27.66 -4.36
CA ILE A 80 10.32 27.14 -3.39
C ILE A 80 11.69 26.91 -4.03
N GLN A 81 11.76 26.57 -5.32
CA GLN A 81 13.05 26.34 -5.98
C GLN A 81 13.81 27.64 -6.17
N ALA A 82 13.13 28.70 -6.61
CA ALA A 82 13.74 30.02 -6.74
C ALA A 82 14.28 30.51 -5.39
N PHE A 83 13.47 30.37 -4.32
CA PHE A 83 13.89 30.69 -2.96
C PHE A 83 15.17 29.94 -2.54
N LEU A 84 15.23 28.63 -2.78
CA LEU A 84 16.42 27.84 -2.41
C LEU A 84 17.64 28.20 -3.27
N ARG A 85 17.49 28.44 -4.58
CA ARG A 85 18.61 28.87 -5.45
C ARG A 85 19.22 30.18 -4.97
N GLU A 86 18.41 31.11 -4.46
CA GLU A 86 18.90 32.37 -3.93
C GLU A 86 19.45 32.24 -2.51
N THR A 87 18.78 31.48 -1.66
CA THR A 87 19.05 31.44 -0.22
C THR A 87 20.21 30.53 0.13
N LEU A 88 20.37 29.39 -0.55
CA LEU A 88 21.42 28.43 -0.23
C LEU A 88 22.83 28.99 -0.40
N PRO A 89 23.19 29.68 -1.51
CA PRO A 89 24.51 30.31 -1.64
C PRO A 89 24.78 31.34 -0.53
N LYS A 90 23.76 32.12 -0.15
CA LYS A 90 23.87 33.14 0.91
C LYS A 90 24.08 32.52 2.29
N LEU A 91 23.41 31.41 2.59
CA LEU A 91 23.51 30.72 3.88
C LEU A 91 24.80 29.92 4.02
N THR A 92 25.25 29.25 2.96
CA THR A 92 26.43 28.38 3.01
C THR A 92 27.72 29.09 2.66
N GLY A 93 27.64 30.24 1.98
CA GLY A 93 28.81 30.92 1.41
C GLY A 93 29.42 30.17 0.22
N ILE A 94 28.74 29.17 -0.32
CA ILE A 94 29.21 28.33 -1.42
C ILE A 94 28.65 28.87 -2.74
N THR A 95 29.53 29.11 -3.70
CA THR A 95 29.14 29.33 -5.09
C THR A 95 28.99 27.98 -5.78
N PHE A 96 27.80 27.69 -6.30
CA PHE A 96 27.53 26.46 -7.05
C PHE A 96 27.76 26.71 -8.54
N ASP A 97 28.67 25.94 -9.14
CA ASP A 97 28.94 25.91 -10.58
C ASP A 97 29.05 24.44 -11.03
N PRO A 98 28.08 23.89 -11.80
CA PRO A 98 26.90 24.57 -12.36
C PRO A 98 25.86 24.97 -11.29
N PRO A 99 24.87 25.83 -11.64
CA PRO A 99 23.80 26.21 -10.75
C PRO A 99 23.04 25.01 -10.17
N LEU A 100 22.51 25.14 -8.95
CA LEU A 100 21.75 24.09 -8.29
C LEU A 100 20.53 23.67 -9.11
N GLU A 101 20.53 22.40 -9.54
CA GLU A 101 19.39 21.74 -10.16
C GLU A 101 18.63 20.90 -9.12
N PHE A 102 17.31 21.00 -9.13
CA PHE A 102 16.46 20.26 -8.21
C PHE A 102 15.51 19.36 -8.99
N GLN A 103 15.55 18.06 -8.73
CA GLN A 103 14.57 17.13 -9.28
C GLN A 103 13.18 17.37 -8.70
N ARG A 104 13.10 17.63 -7.39
CA ARG A 104 11.84 17.89 -6.68
C ARG A 104 12.09 18.71 -5.42
N VAL A 105 11.26 19.71 -5.18
CA VAL A 105 11.26 20.51 -3.94
C VAL A 105 9.84 20.64 -3.45
N HIS A 106 9.62 20.33 -2.18
CA HIS A 106 8.30 20.42 -1.55
C HIS A 106 8.43 20.48 -0.03
N ARG A 107 7.37 20.95 0.63
CA ARG A 107 7.25 20.90 2.09
C ARG A 107 6.93 19.49 2.56
N LEU A 108 7.51 19.11 3.69
CA LEU A 108 7.16 17.89 4.40
C LEU A 108 6.15 18.22 5.51
N GLY A 109 5.04 17.49 5.53
CA GLY A 109 3.97 17.66 6.52
C GLY A 109 2.77 18.46 6.01
N PRO A 110 1.64 18.42 6.76
CA PRO A 110 0.44 19.14 6.39
C PRO A 110 0.67 20.65 6.43
N ARG A 111 0.12 21.38 5.45
CA ARG A 111 0.10 22.85 5.48
C ARG A 111 -0.70 23.26 6.70
N ARG A 112 -0.12 24.00 7.65
CA ARG A 112 -0.92 24.57 8.72
C ARG A 112 -1.98 25.46 8.07
N PRO A 113 -3.26 25.32 8.44
CA PRO A 113 -4.29 26.21 7.94
C PRO A 113 -3.91 27.63 8.35
N ASP A 114 -4.04 28.55 7.40
CA ASP A 114 -3.83 29.97 7.59
C ASP A 114 -4.65 30.40 8.81
N THR A 115 -4.04 31.11 9.76
CA THR A 115 -4.69 31.52 11.02
C THR A 115 -5.93 32.40 10.80
N ALA A 116 -6.19 32.81 9.56
CA ALA A 116 -7.38 33.51 9.10
C ALA A 116 -8.68 32.67 9.04
N THR A 117 -8.62 31.33 9.20
CA THR A 117 -9.80 30.46 9.01
C THR A 117 -10.14 29.60 10.23
N ARG A 118 -10.00 30.13 11.45
CA ARG A 118 -10.59 29.49 12.62
C ARG A 118 -12.00 30.04 12.80
N PRO A 119 -13.08 29.25 12.61
CA PRO A 119 -14.40 29.71 12.99
C PRO A 119 -14.42 29.92 14.50
N ASP A 120 -14.96 31.06 14.91
CA ASP A 120 -15.18 31.39 16.31
C ASP A 120 -16.01 30.28 16.96
N ARG A 121 -15.50 29.71 18.06
CA ARG A 121 -16.29 28.79 18.89
C ARG A 121 -17.02 29.65 19.90
N SER A 122 -18.15 30.21 19.46
CA SER A 122 -19.22 30.70 20.32
C SER A 122 -19.99 29.54 20.94
#